data_AF-A0A429EIH9-F1
#
_entry.id   AF-A0A429EIH9-F1
#
_cell.length_a   1.000
_cell.length_b   1.000
_cell.length_c   1.000
_cell.angle_alpha   90.00
_cell.angle_beta   90.00
_cell.angle_gamma   90.00
#
_symmetry.space_group_name_H-M   'P 1'
#
loop_
_entity.id
_entity.type
_entity.pdbx_description
1 polymer ?
#
loop_
_entity_poly.entity_id
_entity_poly.type
_entity_poly.pdbx_seq_one_letter_code
_entity_poly.pdbx_strand_id
1 'polypeptide(L)'
;MTGSSGPGFDVDPSALETHRGKLDALTGRINTALNAAEQTMHPEAFGIIGMSLAISFSMAQSVAEDAVRTAATSADDHADRVRVWQQRKEITEDEYKKLFKV
;
A
#
# COMPACT_ATOMS: atom_id res chain seq x y z
N MET A 1 -19.87 -33.38 17.69
CA MET A 1 -18.44 -33.08 17.88
C MET A 1 -18.16 -31.76 17.18
N THR A 2 -18.20 -30.66 17.91
CA THR A 2 -18.01 -29.30 17.39
C THR A 2 -16.52 -28.96 17.44
N GLY A 3 -15.84 -29.10 16.30
CA GLY A 3 -14.48 -28.60 16.11
C GLY A 3 -14.50 -27.08 16.09
N SER A 4 -14.25 -26.47 17.24
CA SER A 4 -14.05 -25.03 17.39
C SER A 4 -12.71 -24.65 16.74
N SER A 5 -12.71 -24.37 15.44
CA SER A 5 -11.71 -23.48 14.85
C SER A 5 -11.82 -22.14 15.59
N GLY A 6 -10.71 -21.60 16.08
CA GLY A 6 -10.68 -20.29 16.77
C GLY A 6 -11.25 -19.16 15.89
N PRO A 7 -11.33 -17.91 16.39
CA PRO A 7 -11.97 -16.80 15.69
C PRO A 7 -11.13 -16.34 14.48
N GLY A 8 -11.08 -17.18 13.45
CA GLY A 8 -10.56 -16.87 12.14
C GLY A 8 -11.72 -16.31 11.34
N PHE A 9 -11.54 -15.13 10.78
CA PHE A 9 -12.49 -14.58 9.81
C PHE A 9 -12.62 -15.57 8.64
N ASP A 10 -13.86 -15.97 8.37
CA ASP A 10 -14.26 -16.65 7.13
C ASP A 10 -14.29 -15.56 6.06
N VAL A 11 -13.25 -15.54 5.21
CA VAL A 11 -13.09 -14.51 4.18
C VAL A 11 -13.06 -15.20 2.84
N ASP A 12 -13.98 -14.78 1.97
CA ASP A 12 -14.08 -15.24 0.59
C ASP A 12 -12.76 -14.93 -0.16
N PRO A 13 -12.07 -15.96 -0.69
CA PRO A 13 -10.84 -15.79 -1.46
C PRO A 13 -11.00 -14.87 -2.67
N SER A 14 -12.17 -14.87 -3.31
CA SER A 14 -12.45 -14.01 -4.47
C SER A 14 -12.61 -12.54 -4.07
N ALA A 15 -13.22 -12.28 -2.92
CA ALA A 15 -13.33 -10.95 -2.34
C ALA A 15 -11.95 -10.43 -1.89
N LEU A 16 -11.11 -11.32 -1.35
CA LEU A 16 -9.75 -11.01 -0.96
C LEU A 16 -8.88 -10.64 -2.18
N GLU A 17 -8.94 -11.43 -3.24
CA GLU A 17 -8.22 -11.14 -4.48
C GLU A 17 -8.67 -9.80 -5.10
N THR A 18 -9.98 -9.54 -5.09
CA THR A 18 -10.54 -8.25 -5.52
C THR A 18 -10.02 -7.08 -4.68
N HIS A 19 -9.93 -7.26 -3.36
CA HIS A 19 -9.41 -6.24 -2.46
C HIS A 19 -7.92 -5.97 -2.71
N ARG A 20 -7.11 -7.03 -2.88
CA ARG A 20 -5.70 -6.92 -3.25
C ARG A 20 -5.52 -6.13 -4.54
N GLY A 21 -6.30 -6.44 -5.58
CA GLY A 21 -6.26 -5.70 -6.84
C GLY A 21 -6.57 -4.20 -6.67
N LYS A 22 -7.48 -3.84 -5.76
CA LYS A 22 -7.77 -2.43 -5.43
C LYS A 22 -6.61 -1.77 -4.68
N LEU A 23 -5.96 -2.49 -3.77
CA LEU A 23 -4.79 -2.00 -3.05
C LEU A 23 -3.62 -1.77 -3.99
N ASP A 24 -3.30 -2.72 -4.87
CA ASP A 24 -2.24 -2.57 -5.88
C ASP A 24 -2.47 -1.33 -6.75
N ALA A 25 -3.71 -1.11 -7.20
CA ALA A 25 -4.07 0.06 -7.98
C ALA A 25 -3.95 1.37 -7.18
N LEU A 26 -4.33 1.37 -5.90
CA LEU A 26 -4.18 2.53 -5.02
C LEU A 26 -2.71 2.87 -4.78
N THR A 27 -1.92 1.86 -4.42
CA THR A 27 -0.47 1.97 -4.22
C THR A 27 0.23 2.50 -5.47
N GLY A 28 -0.11 1.98 -6.65
CA GLY A 28 0.42 2.51 -7.92
C GLY A 28 0.12 4.00 -8.16
N ARG A 29 -1.08 4.47 -7.78
CA ARG A 29 -1.45 5.88 -7.88
C ARG A 29 -0.69 6.76 -6.89
N ILE A 30 -0.50 6.29 -5.65
CA ILE A 30 0.26 7.02 -4.63
C ILE A 30 1.73 7.12 -5.04
N ASN A 31 2.32 6.02 -5.54
CA ASN A 31 3.70 6.03 -6.04
C ASN A 31 3.87 6.94 -7.26
N THR A 32 2.85 7.03 -8.13
CA THR A 32 2.84 8.02 -9.22
C THR A 32 2.86 9.46 -8.68
N ALA A 33 2.07 9.75 -7.64
CA ALA A 33 2.05 11.07 -7.02
C ALA A 33 3.38 11.40 -6.33
N LEU A 34 4.00 10.43 -5.65
CA LEU A 34 5.32 10.59 -5.04
C LEU A 34 6.38 10.91 -6.10
N ASN A 35 6.43 10.15 -7.19
CA ASN A 35 7.36 10.41 -8.29
C ASN A 35 7.16 11.80 -8.92
N ALA A 36 5.91 12.26 -9.04
CA ALA A 36 5.61 13.59 -9.54
C ALA A 36 6.05 14.69 -8.57
N ALA A 37 5.83 14.49 -7.27
CA ALA A 37 6.31 15.40 -6.23
C ALA A 37 7.85 15.49 -6.24
N GLU A 38 8.55 14.36 -6.24
CA GLU A 38 10.02 14.30 -6.27
C GLU A 38 10.62 15.00 -7.50
N GLN A 39 9.94 15.02 -8.64
CA GLN A 39 10.41 15.71 -9.86
C GLN A 39 10.12 17.22 -9.90
N THR A 40 9.13 17.69 -9.13
CA THR A 40 8.61 19.07 -9.25
C THR A 40 8.94 19.95 -8.06
N MET A 41 9.22 19.34 -6.90
CA MET A 41 9.50 20.02 -5.65
C MET A 41 10.98 20.39 -5.51
N HIS A 42 11.54 21.01 -6.56
CA HIS A 42 12.91 21.51 -6.54
C HIS A 42 12.92 23.04 -6.49
N PRO A 43 13.77 23.68 -5.65
CA PRO A 43 13.89 25.14 -5.61
C PRO A 43 14.20 25.75 -6.97
N GLU A 44 14.92 25.00 -7.83
CA GLU A 44 15.25 25.42 -9.18
C GLU A 44 14.03 25.50 -10.11
N ALA A 45 12.92 24.82 -9.79
CA ALA A 45 11.67 24.87 -10.55
C ALA A 45 11.02 26.26 -10.53
N PHE A 46 11.33 27.09 -9.53
CA PHE A 46 10.87 28.47 -9.44
C PHE A 46 11.72 29.45 -10.27
N GLY A 47 12.82 28.99 -10.86
CA GLY A 47 13.79 29.82 -11.57
C GLY A 47 14.54 30.79 -10.65
N ILE A 48 15.53 31.52 -11.20
CA ILE A 48 16.44 32.38 -10.42
C ILE A 48 15.68 33.47 -9.65
N ILE A 49 14.61 34.02 -10.23
CA ILE A 49 13.82 35.09 -9.61
C ILE A 49 12.91 34.54 -8.51
N GLY A 50 12.46 33.29 -8.62
CA GLY A 50 11.54 32.67 -7.67
C GLY A 50 12.20 31.97 -6.48
N MET A 51 13.53 32.00 -6.35
CA MET A 51 14.25 31.37 -5.24
C MET A 51 13.81 31.87 -3.85
N SER A 52 13.52 33.15 -3.68
CA SER A 52 13.02 33.71 -2.41
C SER A 52 11.62 33.18 -2.06
N LEU A 53 10.79 32.94 -3.08
CA LEU A 53 9.49 32.33 -2.93
C LEU A 53 9.62 30.85 -2.54
N ALA A 54 10.54 30.12 -3.17
CA ALA A 54 10.84 28.72 -2.82
C ALA A 54 11.29 28.59 -1.36
N ILE A 55 12.17 29.48 -0.88
CA ILE A 55 12.61 29.52 0.53
C ILE A 55 11.40 29.71 1.47
N SER A 56 10.48 30.61 1.11
CA SER A 56 9.29 30.92 1.91
C SER A 56 8.33 29.73 2.05
N PHE A 57 8.31 28.83 1.06
CA PHE A 57 7.46 27.63 1.06
C PHE A 57 8.18 26.35 1.46
N SER A 58 9.50 26.39 1.68
CA SER A 58 10.33 25.20 1.94
C SER A 58 9.78 24.30 3.06
N MET A 59 9.30 24.87 4.18
CA MET A 59 8.71 24.09 5.27
C MET A 59 7.39 23.42 4.87
N ALA A 60 6.54 24.10 4.12
CA ALA A 60 5.28 23.53 3.67
C ALA A 60 5.53 22.40 2.65
N GLN A 61 6.53 22.59 1.80
CA GLN A 61 6.97 21.61 0.82
C GLN A 61 7.52 20.34 1.50
N SER A 62 8.40 20.48 2.50
CA SER A 62 8.94 19.32 3.22
C SER A 62 7.86 18.49 3.94
N VAL A 63 6.88 19.17 4.55
CA VAL A 63 5.73 18.47 5.17
C VAL A 63 4.90 17.72 4.13
N ALA A 64 4.69 18.31 2.95
CA ALA A 64 3.98 17.66 1.87
C ALA A 64 4.73 16.44 1.33
N GLU A 65 6.05 16.55 1.13
CA GLU A 65 6.91 15.43 0.71
C GLU A 65 6.85 14.27 1.71
N ASP A 66 7.01 14.56 3.01
CA ASP A 66 6.94 13.56 4.07
C ASP A 66 5.57 12.88 4.14
N ALA A 67 4.49 13.63 3.97
CA ALA A 67 3.14 13.08 3.97
C ALA A 67 2.91 12.12 2.79
N VAL A 68 3.35 12.49 1.58
CA VAL A 68 3.21 11.66 0.38
C VAL A 68 4.09 10.41 0.48
N ARG A 69 5.32 10.55 0.98
CA ARG A 69 6.24 9.42 1.21
C ARG A 69 5.68 8.47 2.27
N THR A 70 5.16 8.99 3.38
CA THR A 70 4.52 8.17 4.43
C THR A 70 3.32 7.41 3.90
N ALA A 71 2.48 8.06 3.07
CA ALA A 71 1.35 7.42 2.44
C ALA A 71 1.77 6.29 1.49
N ALA A 72 2.83 6.49 0.70
CA ALA A 72 3.40 5.47 -0.19
C ALA A 72 3.87 4.24 0.60
N THR A 73 4.73 4.45 1.61
CA THR A 73 5.24 3.36 2.46
C THR A 73 4.12 2.62 3.18
N SER A 74 3.11 3.33 3.67
CA SER A 74 1.97 2.70 4.35
C SER A 74 1.09 1.90 3.39
N ALA A 75 0.93 2.37 2.15
CA ALA A 75 0.17 1.66 1.12
C ALA A 75 0.91 0.39 0.66
N ASP A 76 2.23 0.47 0.46
CA ASP A 76 3.08 -0.69 0.16
C ASP A 76 3.02 -1.73 1.29
N ASP A 77 3.22 -1.33 2.56
CA ASP A 77 3.14 -2.25 3.71
C ASP A 77 1.76 -2.92 3.79
N HIS A 78 0.69 -2.16 3.57
CA HIS A 78 -0.65 -2.71 3.62
C HIS A 78 -0.90 -3.73 2.50
N ALA A 79 -0.50 -3.42 1.27
CA ALA A 79 -0.61 -4.33 0.13
C ALA A 79 0.19 -5.63 0.38
N ASP A 80 1.42 -5.51 0.89
CA ASP A 80 2.26 -6.66 1.23
C ASP A 80 1.65 -7.53 2.32
N ARG A 81 1.12 -6.92 3.39
CA ARG A 81 0.47 -7.66 4.47
C ARG A 81 -0.76 -8.42 4.00
N VAL A 82 -1.57 -7.82 3.13
CA VAL A 82 -2.74 -8.48 2.53
C VAL A 82 -2.31 -9.64 1.63
N ARG A 83 -1.26 -9.44 0.82
CA ARG A 83 -0.68 -10.50 -0.03
C ARG A 83 -0.16 -11.68 0.79
N VAL A 84 0.62 -11.42 1.85
CA VAL A 84 1.15 -12.47 2.74
C VAL A 84 0.01 -13.21 3.43
N TRP A 85 -1.04 -12.49 3.83
CA TRP A 85 -2.20 -13.11 4.46
C TRP A 85 -2.97 -14.03 3.50
N GLN A 86 -3.18 -13.60 2.25
CA GLN A 86 -3.80 -14.43 1.21
C GLN A 86 -3.01 -15.72 0.98
N GLN A 87 -1.68 -15.61 0.80
CA GLN A 87 -0.81 -16.78 0.62
C GLN A 87 -0.91 -17.78 1.78
N ARG A 88 -0.96 -17.30 3.02
CA ARG A 88 -1.12 -18.16 4.21
C ARG A 88 -2.45 -18.89 4.22
N LYS A 89 -3.54 -18.23 3.79
CA LYS A 89 -4.87 -18.84 3.69
C LYS A 89 -4.92 -19.93 2.62
N GLU A 90 -4.37 -19.66 1.44
CA GLU A 90 -4.30 -20.64 0.34
C GLU A 90 -3.53 -21.91 0.75
N ILE A 91 -2.36 -21.76 1.39
CA ILE A 91 -1.58 -22.89 1.92
C ILE A 91 -2.41 -23.71 2.92
N THR A 92 -3.11 -23.04 3.84
CA THR A 92 -3.94 -23.70 4.85
C THR A 92 -5.07 -24.52 4.20
N GLU A 93 -5.78 -23.94 3.21
CA GLU A 93 -6.84 -24.66 2.50
C GLU A 93 -6.33 -25.88 1.72
N ASP A 94 -5.17 -25.77 1.08
CA ASP A 94 -4.58 -26.88 0.32
C ASP A 94 -4.15 -28.04 1.22
N GLU A 95 -3.64 -27.74 2.43
CA GLU A 95 -3.35 -28.75 3.46
C GLU A 95 -4.63 -29.47 3.92
N TYR A 96 -5.71 -28.72 4.18
CA TYR A 96 -7.00 -29.30 4.51
C TYR A 96 -7.56 -30.17 3.37
N LYS A 97 -7.51 -29.70 2.12
CA LYS A 97 -8.00 -30.46 0.95
C LYS A 97 -7.22 -31.77 0.76
N LYS A 98 -5.92 -31.81 1.08
CA LYS A 98 -5.11 -33.05 1.05
C LYS A 98 -5.54 -34.05 2.13
N LEU A 99 -5.92 -33.60 3.32
CA LEU A 99 -6.36 -34.47 4.42
C LEU A 99 -7.71 -35.17 4.13
N PHE A 100 -8.57 -34.56 3.32
CA PHE A 100 -9.90 -35.10 3.01
C PHE A 100 -10.00 -35.80 1.64
N LYS A 101 -8.90 -35.92 0.89
CA LYS A 101 -8.85 -36.79 -0.29
C LYS A 101 -8.73 -38.26 0.14
N VAL A 102 -9.89 -38.91 0.30
CA VAL A 102 -10.08 -40.36 0.09
C VAL A 102 -10.58 -40.55 -1.34
#